data_AF-A0A2E1AIL4-F1
#
_entry.id   AF-A0A2E1AIL4-F1
#
_cell.length_a   1.000
_cell.length_b   1.000
_cell.length_c   1.000
_cell.angle_alpha   90.00
_cell.angle_beta   90.00
_cell.angle_gamma   90.00
#
_symmetry.space_group_name_H-M   'P 1'
#
loop_
_entity.id
_entity.type
_entity.pdbx_description
1 polymer ?
#
loop_
_entity_poly.entity_id
_entity_poly.type
_entity_poly.pdbx_seq_one_letter_code
_entity_poly.pdbx_strand_id
1 'polypeptide(L)'
;MLMSLGGLEVKVEKNVALAFLVMAVIFAIVTLIVGAISGDISQFTAWDVIWVTMAAAAFHFVLQAVHLIGHAIAAWTTGYQMSRMWFLYAFAMTLYPRDEPPIPARLHIRRSLGGPIAFGIALIIVFWLWSNVQDATWKVCYLTSFMLFEAILLFFVSSIFTDGVMFIVRKQWLPSEVPSA
;
A
#
# COMPACT_ATOMS: atom_id res chain seq x y z
N MET A 1 -15.85 1.20 10.01
CA MET A 1 -16.65 2.17 9.22
C MET A 1 -16.85 1.60 7.83
N LEU A 2 -18.06 1.69 7.28
CA LEU A 2 -18.38 1.26 5.91
C LEU A 2 -18.80 2.49 5.10
N MET A 3 -18.23 2.68 3.92
CA MET A 3 -18.55 3.75 2.97
C MET A 3 -18.71 3.14 1.58
N SER A 4 -19.52 3.75 0.70
CA SER A 4 -19.64 3.34 -0.70
C SER A 4 -19.16 4.48 -1.60
N LEU A 5 -18.26 4.18 -2.52
CA LEU A 5 -17.73 5.10 -3.53
C LEU A 5 -18.03 4.53 -4.91
N GLY A 6 -19.13 4.98 -5.53
CA GLY A 6 -19.51 4.53 -6.87
C GLY A 6 -19.77 3.03 -6.98
N GLY A 7 -20.28 2.39 -5.92
CA GLY A 7 -20.52 0.94 -5.87
C GLY A 7 -19.38 0.12 -5.27
N LEU A 8 -18.20 0.72 -5.06
CA LEU A 8 -17.09 0.11 -4.33
C LEU A 8 -17.23 0.35 -2.83
N GLU A 9 -17.33 -0.71 -2.04
CA GLU A 9 -17.37 -0.59 -0.59
C GLU A 9 -15.96 -0.35 -0.02
N VAL A 10 -15.85 0.55 0.96
CA VAL A 10 -14.64 0.77 1.75
C VAL A 10 -14.92 0.39 3.18
N LYS A 11 -14.25 -0.64 3.66
CA LYS A 11 -14.36 -1.11 5.05
C LYS A 11 -13.07 -0.83 5.78
N VAL A 12 -13.18 -0.07 6.87
CA VAL A 12 -12.07 0.21 7.80
C VAL A 12 -12.40 -0.43 9.14
N GLU A 13 -11.59 -1.39 9.55
CA GLU A 13 -11.74 -2.07 10.85
C GLU A 13 -11.32 -1.17 12.03
N LYS A 14 -11.86 -1.45 13.22
CA LYS A 14 -11.54 -0.68 14.44
C LYS A 14 -10.05 -0.79 14.82
N ASN A 15 -9.41 -1.90 14.47
CA ASN A 15 -8.00 -2.15 14.75
C ASN A 15 -7.04 -1.31 13.89
N VAL A 16 -7.52 -0.63 12.84
CA VAL A 16 -6.70 0.25 11.99
C VAL A 16 -6.17 1.45 12.78
N ALA A 17 -7.00 2.04 13.65
CA ALA A 17 -6.57 3.16 14.49
C ALA A 17 -5.47 2.74 15.48
N LEU A 18 -5.61 1.55 16.08
CA LEU A 18 -4.57 1.00 16.95
C LEU A 18 -3.29 0.68 16.17
N ALA A 19 -3.40 0.07 14.99
CA ALA A 19 -2.26 -0.23 14.14
C ALA A 19 -1.51 1.04 13.70
N PHE A 20 -2.25 2.11 13.37
CA PHE A 20 -1.66 3.42 13.09
C PHE A 20 -0.80 3.92 14.25
N LEU A 21 -1.31 3.88 15.49
CA LEU A 21 -0.55 4.30 16.66
C LEU A 21 0.66 3.40 16.92
N VAL A 22 0.50 2.08 16.79
CA VAL A 22 1.60 1.13 16.95
C VAL A 22 2.69 1.37 15.90
N MET A 23 2.32 1.64 14.64
CA MET A 23 3.27 1.97 13.58
C MET A 23 3.99 3.28 13.86
N ALA A 24 3.29 4.33 14.31
CA ALA A 24 3.93 5.59 14.68
C ALA A 24 4.96 5.40 15.81
N VAL A 25 4.68 4.53 16.79
CA VAL A 25 5.64 4.17 17.85
C VAL A 25 6.84 3.38 17.27
N ILE A 26 6.61 2.38 16.42
CA ILE A 26 7.68 1.62 15.77
C ILE A 26 8.57 2.56 14.95
N PHE A 27 7.98 3.45 14.16
CA PHE A 27 8.69 4.43 13.36
C PHE A 27 9.47 5.41 14.24
N ALA A 28 8.92 5.83 15.38
CA ALA A 28 9.66 6.66 16.34
C ALA A 28 10.91 5.95 16.88
N ILE A 29 10.80 4.66 17.21
CA ILE A 29 11.95 3.85 17.62
C ILE A 29 12.99 3.79 16.52
N VAL A 30 12.58 3.53 15.27
CA VAL A 30 13.49 3.51 14.11
C VAL A 30 14.16 4.87 13.90
N THR A 31 13.42 5.98 14.00
CA THR A 31 13.96 7.33 13.88
C THR A 31 15.02 7.62 14.94
N LEU A 32 14.76 7.27 16.21
CA LEU A 32 15.72 7.44 17.29
C LEU A 32 16.97 6.57 17.10
N ILE A 33 16.82 5.33 16.62
CA ILE A 33 17.95 4.44 16.31
C ILE A 33 18.81 5.04 15.18
N VAL A 34 18.18 5.50 14.09
CA VAL A 34 18.91 6.12 12.98
C VAL A 34 19.64 7.38 13.44
N GLY A 35 18.99 8.24 14.24
CA GLY A 35 19.62 9.43 14.81
C GLY A 35 20.78 9.12 15.76
N ALA A 36 20.68 8.03 16.53
CA ALA A 36 21.77 7.55 17.37
C ALA A 36 22.97 7.05 16.56
N ILE A 37 22.72 6.28 15.49
CA ILE A 37 23.75 5.74 14.60
C ILE A 37 24.43 6.86 13.81
N SER A 38 23.68 7.87 13.37
CA SER A 38 24.23 9.02 12.64
C SER A 38 25.02 9.98 13.53
N GLY A 39 24.99 9.80 14.86
CA GLY A 39 25.73 10.63 15.83
C GLY A 39 25.11 12.01 16.09
N ASP A 40 23.84 12.22 15.71
CA ASP A 40 23.23 13.56 15.65
C ASP A 40 21.87 13.63 16.36
N ILE A 41 21.70 12.80 17.40
CA ILE A 41 20.42 12.68 18.13
C ILE A 41 20.00 14.00 18.83
N SER A 42 20.94 14.91 19.06
CA SER A 42 20.70 16.21 19.69
C SER A 42 19.83 17.15 18.84
N GLN A 43 19.70 16.89 17.54
CA GLN A 43 18.82 17.66 16.65
C GLN A 43 17.34 17.24 16.74
N PHE A 44 17.04 16.13 17.41
CA PHE A 44 15.69 15.58 17.50
C PHE A 44 15.00 16.08 18.75
N THR A 45 14.05 17.00 18.60
CA THR A 45 13.10 17.25 19.69
C THR A 45 12.06 16.13 19.75
N ALA A 46 11.48 15.89 20.92
CA ALA A 46 10.38 14.92 21.06
C ALA A 46 9.21 15.23 20.11
N TRP A 47 8.97 16.52 19.85
CA TRP A 47 7.90 16.96 18.98
C TRP A 47 8.17 16.67 17.51
N ASP A 48 9.43 16.77 17.08
CA ASP A 48 9.83 16.44 15.72
C ASP A 48 9.67 14.96 15.42
N VAL A 49 10.07 14.11 16.37
CA VAL A 49 9.89 12.66 16.25
C VAL A 49 8.42 12.32 16.11
N ILE A 50 7.55 12.88 16.97
CA ILE A 50 6.11 12.61 16.91
C ILE A 50 5.52 13.05 15.56
N TRP A 51 5.85 14.25 15.09
CA TRP A 51 5.34 14.74 13.80
C TRP A 51 5.75 13.88 12.62
N VAL A 52 7.04 13.57 12.51
CA VAL A 52 7.60 12.79 11.41
C VAL A 52 7.00 11.39 11.38
N THR A 53 6.85 10.74 12.53
CA THR A 53 6.43 9.33 12.59
C THR A 53 4.93 9.17 12.41
N MET A 54 4.13 10.14 12.87
CA MET A 54 2.70 10.20 12.58
C MET A 54 2.44 10.46 11.09
N ALA A 55 3.24 11.35 10.47
CA ALA A 55 3.17 11.60 9.04
C ALA A 55 3.56 10.35 8.22
N ALA A 56 4.63 9.66 8.63
CA ALA A 56 5.05 8.41 8.00
C ALA A 56 4.01 7.29 8.15
N ALA A 57 3.41 7.14 9.34
CA ALA A 57 2.34 6.16 9.57
C ALA A 57 1.09 6.48 8.72
N ALA A 58 0.72 7.76 8.59
CA ALA A 58 -0.40 8.15 7.73
C ALA A 58 -0.08 7.84 6.26
N PHE A 59 1.14 8.14 5.84
CA PHE A 59 1.62 7.89 4.49
C PHE A 59 1.59 6.40 4.13
N HIS A 60 1.91 5.49 5.06
CA HIS A 60 1.76 4.06 4.86
C HIS A 60 0.32 3.67 4.45
N PHE A 61 -0.70 4.15 5.16
CA PHE A 61 -2.09 3.87 4.81
C PHE A 61 -2.53 4.53 3.50
N VAL A 62 -2.00 5.73 3.20
CA VAL A 62 -2.22 6.38 1.90
C VAL A 62 -1.66 5.51 0.77
N LEU A 63 -0.46 4.95 0.94
CA LEU A 63 0.10 4.02 -0.02
C LEU A 63 -0.81 2.79 -0.20
N GLN A 64 -1.22 2.14 0.89
CA GLN A 64 -2.14 1.00 0.81
C GLN A 64 -3.44 1.37 0.05
N ALA A 65 -3.98 2.57 0.28
CA ALA A 65 -5.16 3.05 -0.44
C ALA A 65 -4.89 3.25 -1.93
N VAL A 66 -3.77 3.89 -2.31
CA VAL A 66 -3.37 4.09 -3.71
C VAL A 66 -3.25 2.74 -4.44
N HIS A 67 -2.66 1.74 -3.78
CA HIS A 67 -2.55 0.39 -4.33
C HIS A 67 -3.91 -0.27 -4.56
N LEU A 68 -4.81 -0.25 -3.57
CA LEU A 68 -6.16 -0.81 -3.72
C LEU A 68 -6.99 -0.06 -4.78
N ILE A 69 -6.83 1.27 -4.88
CA ILE A 69 -7.46 2.08 -5.93
C ILE A 69 -6.96 1.66 -7.30
N GLY A 70 -5.66 1.39 -7.45
CA GLY A 70 -5.08 0.84 -8.68
C GLY A 70 -5.77 -0.44 -9.13
N HIS A 71 -5.96 -1.39 -8.21
CA HIS A 71 -6.74 -2.60 -8.50
C HIS A 71 -8.19 -2.31 -8.83
N ALA A 72 -8.85 -1.40 -8.11
CA ALA A 72 -10.25 -1.06 -8.35
C ALA A 72 -10.46 -0.46 -9.75
N ILE A 73 -9.57 0.43 -10.18
CA ILE A 73 -9.58 1.02 -11.53
C ILE A 73 -9.36 -0.08 -12.57
N ALA A 74 -8.33 -0.93 -12.39
CA ALA A 74 -8.05 -2.01 -13.33
C ALA A 74 -9.23 -3.00 -13.43
N ALA A 75 -9.81 -3.39 -12.29
CA ALA A 75 -11.02 -4.19 -12.19
C ALA A 75 -12.18 -3.58 -12.97
N TRP A 76 -12.45 -2.29 -12.76
CA TRP A 76 -13.50 -1.56 -13.47
C TRP A 76 -13.30 -1.58 -15.00
N THR A 77 -12.07 -1.35 -15.49
CA THR A 77 -11.78 -1.36 -16.93
C THR A 77 -11.90 -2.74 -17.59
N THR A 78 -11.93 -3.82 -16.81
CA THR A 78 -12.08 -5.19 -17.34
C THR A 78 -13.53 -5.68 -17.34
N GLY A 79 -14.47 -4.91 -16.78
CA GLY A 79 -15.85 -5.32 -16.57
C GLY A 79 -16.06 -6.26 -15.36
N TYR A 80 -14.98 -6.66 -14.68
CA TYR A 80 -15.01 -7.51 -13.50
C TYR A 80 -14.63 -6.69 -12.26
N GLN A 81 -15.61 -6.01 -11.70
CA GLN A 81 -15.42 -5.01 -10.65
C GLN A 81 -15.03 -5.64 -9.31
N MET A 82 -14.28 -4.89 -8.51
CA MET A 82 -14.10 -5.20 -7.09
C MET A 82 -15.38 -4.86 -6.33
N SER A 83 -15.69 -5.64 -5.28
CA SER A 83 -16.80 -5.34 -4.38
C SER A 83 -16.36 -4.46 -3.21
N ARG A 84 -15.14 -4.67 -2.70
CA ARG A 84 -14.69 -3.98 -1.48
C ARG A 84 -13.18 -3.78 -1.38
N MET A 85 -12.79 -2.62 -0.87
CA MET A 85 -11.48 -2.31 -0.28
C MET A 85 -11.57 -2.51 1.24
N TRP A 86 -10.73 -3.38 1.80
CA TRP A 86 -10.80 -3.72 3.22
C TRP A 86 -9.49 -3.44 3.95
N PHE A 87 -9.49 -2.46 4.84
CA PHE A 87 -8.36 -2.10 5.69
C PHE A 87 -8.49 -2.79 7.05
N LEU A 88 -7.45 -3.54 7.44
CA LEU A 88 -7.36 -4.26 8.71
C LEU A 88 -5.93 -4.20 9.26
N TYR A 89 -5.78 -3.87 10.54
CA TYR A 89 -4.47 -3.64 11.14
C TYR A 89 -3.63 -2.65 10.31
N ALA A 90 -2.40 -3.00 9.96
CA ALA A 90 -1.50 -2.24 9.08
C ALA A 90 -1.60 -2.64 7.60
N PHE A 91 -2.59 -3.44 7.22
CA PHE A 91 -2.71 -4.00 5.88
C PHE A 91 -4.04 -3.64 5.23
N ALA A 92 -4.11 -3.85 3.92
CA ALA A 92 -5.33 -3.70 3.16
C ALA A 92 -5.48 -4.84 2.16
N MET A 93 -6.72 -5.20 1.85
CA MET A 93 -7.07 -6.32 0.98
C MET A 93 -8.10 -5.89 -0.07
N THR A 94 -7.95 -6.45 -1.27
CA THR A 94 -8.97 -6.39 -2.31
C THR A 94 -9.96 -7.55 -2.11
N LEU A 95 -11.26 -7.27 -2.24
CA LEU A 95 -12.31 -8.29 -2.28
C LEU A 95 -13.11 -8.18 -3.57
N TYR A 96 -13.42 -9.35 -4.12
CA TYR A 96 -14.19 -9.51 -5.34
C TYR A 96 -15.56 -10.13 -5.02
N PRO A 97 -16.58 -9.96 -5.89
CA PRO A 97 -17.87 -10.60 -5.72
C PRO A 97 -17.75 -12.12 -5.56
N ARG A 98 -18.58 -12.70 -4.68
CA ARG A 98 -18.52 -14.14 -4.37
C ARG A 98 -19.04 -15.00 -5.53
N ASP A 99 -19.93 -14.42 -6.32
CA ASP A 99 -20.61 -14.95 -7.48
C ASP A 99 -19.92 -14.56 -8.80
N GLU A 100 -18.67 -14.12 -8.75
CA GLU A 100 -17.88 -13.83 -9.94
C GLU A 100 -17.73 -15.11 -10.81
N PRO A 101 -18.12 -15.07 -12.09
CA PRO A 101 -17.95 -16.22 -12.98
C PRO A 101 -16.45 -16.47 -13.24
N PRO A 102 -16.05 -17.66 -13.73
CA PRO A 102 -14.67 -17.91 -14.13
C PRO A 102 -14.23 -16.89 -15.18
N ILE A 103 -13.11 -16.20 -14.94
CA ILE A 103 -12.58 -15.22 -15.89
C ILE A 103 -11.26 -15.68 -16.50
N PRO A 104 -10.98 -15.30 -17.77
CA PRO A 104 -9.72 -15.64 -18.42
C PRO A 104 -8.50 -15.13 -17.64
N ALA A 105 -7.43 -15.93 -17.59
CA ALA A 105 -6.18 -15.59 -16.92
C ALA A 105 -5.61 -14.21 -17.34
N ARG A 106 -5.76 -13.83 -18.62
CA ARG A 106 -5.34 -12.52 -19.13
C ARG A 106 -6.07 -11.36 -18.43
N LEU A 107 -7.35 -11.52 -18.11
CA LEU A 107 -8.11 -10.50 -17.37
C LEU A 107 -7.70 -10.45 -15.91
N HIS A 108 -7.45 -11.60 -15.27
CA HIS A 108 -6.87 -11.63 -13.93
C HIS A 108 -5.57 -10.84 -13.85
N ILE A 109 -4.64 -11.08 -14.78
CA ILE A 109 -3.34 -10.38 -14.82
C ILE A 109 -3.56 -8.87 -14.99
N ARG A 110 -4.47 -8.46 -15.88
CA ARG A 110 -4.78 -7.03 -16.05
C ARG A 110 -5.30 -6.39 -14.77
N ARG A 111 -6.17 -7.08 -14.01
CA ARG A 111 -6.72 -6.58 -12.74
C ARG A 111 -5.64 -6.48 -11.66
N SER A 112 -4.76 -7.47 -11.57
CA SER A 112 -3.70 -7.47 -10.57
C SER A 112 -2.59 -6.48 -10.84
N LEU A 113 -2.31 -6.15 -12.10
CA LEU A 113 -1.32 -5.12 -12.43
C LEU A 113 -1.75 -3.71 -11.99
N GLY A 114 -3.04 -3.48 -11.72
CA GLY A 114 -3.54 -2.19 -11.27
C GLY A 114 -2.84 -1.65 -10.02
N GLY A 115 -2.68 -2.49 -8.98
CA GLY A 115 -2.00 -2.12 -7.73
C GLY A 115 -0.53 -1.77 -7.94
N PRO A 116 0.29 -2.66 -8.56
CA PRO A 116 1.68 -2.39 -8.89
C PRO A 116 1.88 -1.14 -9.76
N ILE A 117 1.02 -0.91 -10.76
CA ILE A 117 1.11 0.28 -11.62
C ILE A 117 0.84 1.55 -10.79
N ALA A 118 -0.23 1.57 -9.99
CA ALA A 118 -0.55 2.71 -9.13
C ALA A 118 0.58 3.00 -8.12
N PHE A 119 1.19 1.96 -7.56
CA PHE A 119 2.37 2.12 -6.72
C PHE A 119 3.61 2.60 -7.47
N GLY A 120 3.86 2.11 -8.68
CA GLY A 120 4.96 2.62 -9.52
C GLY A 120 4.83 4.12 -9.74
N ILE A 121 3.61 4.61 -10.00
CA ILE A 121 3.33 6.05 -10.12
C ILE A 121 3.59 6.77 -8.79
N ALA A 122 3.08 6.26 -7.68
CA ALA A 122 3.30 6.86 -6.35
C ALA A 122 4.80 6.92 -6.00
N LEU A 123 5.56 5.86 -6.31
CA LEU A 123 7.00 5.79 -6.11
C LEU A 123 7.74 6.86 -6.92
N ILE A 124 7.36 7.06 -8.19
CA ILE A 124 7.93 8.14 -9.03
C ILE A 124 7.67 9.52 -8.40
N ILE A 125 6.44 9.77 -7.92
CA ILE A 125 6.07 11.04 -7.28
C ILE A 125 6.90 11.26 -6.01
N VAL A 126 7.01 10.23 -5.17
CA VAL A 126 7.75 10.30 -3.90
C VAL A 126 9.24 10.48 -4.16
N PHE A 127 9.79 9.79 -5.15
CA PHE A 127 11.18 9.97 -5.58
C PHE A 127 11.44 11.40 -6.07
N TRP A 128 10.55 11.95 -6.89
CA TRP A 128 10.64 13.33 -7.33
C TRP A 128 10.55 14.31 -6.15
N LEU A 129 9.63 14.11 -5.20
CA LEU A 129 9.55 14.94 -4.00
C LEU A 129 10.86 14.86 -3.19
N TRP A 130 11.35 13.66 -2.93
CA TRP A 130 12.60 13.44 -2.22
C TRP A 130 13.77 14.15 -2.91
N SER A 131 13.93 14.02 -4.22
CA SER A 131 15.06 14.63 -4.95
C SER A 131 15.06 16.16 -4.91
N ASN A 132 13.89 16.79 -4.71
CA ASN A 132 13.73 18.25 -4.72
C ASN A 132 13.79 18.89 -3.33
N VAL A 133 13.96 18.12 -2.25
CA VAL A 133 13.98 18.65 -0.88
C VAL A 133 15.29 18.41 -0.15
N GLN A 134 16.39 18.09 -0.86
CA GLN A 134 17.67 17.73 -0.22
C GLN A 134 18.31 18.88 0.56
N ASP A 135 18.06 20.13 0.16
CA ASP A 135 18.54 21.33 0.86
C ASP A 135 17.55 21.84 1.93
N ALA A 136 16.47 21.10 2.19
CA ALA A 136 15.48 21.48 3.20
C ALA A 136 15.97 21.19 4.62
N THR A 137 15.13 21.46 5.63
CA THR A 137 15.43 21.06 7.01
C THR A 137 15.58 19.54 7.11
N TRP A 138 16.40 19.06 8.05
CA TRP A 138 16.62 17.62 8.27
C TRP A 138 15.30 16.83 8.40
N LYS A 139 14.26 17.41 9.01
CA LYS A 139 12.94 16.79 9.20
C LYS A 139 12.28 16.45 7.87
N VAL A 140 12.35 17.38 6.93
CA VAL A 140 11.78 17.23 5.59
C VAL A 140 12.58 16.19 4.81
N CYS A 141 13.92 16.29 4.81
CA CYS A 141 14.79 15.33 4.14
C CYS A 141 14.61 13.91 4.70
N TYR A 142 14.52 13.78 6.03
CA TYR A 142 14.32 12.51 6.70
C TYR A 142 12.93 11.93 6.40
N LEU A 143 11.87 12.72 6.51
CA LEU A 143 10.51 12.28 6.22
C LEU A 143 10.37 11.80 4.77
N THR A 144 10.89 12.55 3.80
CA THR A 144 10.81 12.13 2.38
C THR A 144 11.68 10.92 2.09
N SER A 145 12.83 10.79 2.76
CA SER A 145 13.67 9.59 2.66
C SER A 145 12.95 8.37 3.25
N PHE A 146 12.25 8.54 4.37
CA PHE A 146 11.43 7.48 4.99
C PHE A 146 10.26 7.11 4.08
N MET A 147 9.55 8.09 3.53
CA MET A 147 8.47 7.86 2.55
C MET A 147 8.97 7.10 1.33
N LEU A 148 10.15 7.46 0.80
CA LEU A 148 10.76 6.77 -0.32
C LEU A 148 11.12 5.33 0.04
N PHE A 149 11.75 5.11 1.19
CA PHE A 149 12.06 3.77 1.69
C PHE A 149 10.79 2.91 1.82
N GLU A 150 9.73 3.46 2.43
CA GLU A 150 8.46 2.77 2.61
C GLU A 150 7.78 2.47 1.27
N ALA A 151 7.79 3.42 0.34
CA ALA A 151 7.24 3.22 -1.00
C ALA A 151 7.98 2.11 -1.77
N ILE A 152 9.30 2.08 -1.68
CA ILE A 152 10.12 1.00 -2.26
C ILE A 152 9.77 -0.33 -1.59
N LEU A 153 9.76 -0.39 -0.26
CA LEU A 153 9.49 -1.60 0.50
C LEU A 153 8.10 -2.17 0.16
N LEU A 154 7.05 -1.34 0.23
CA LEU A 154 5.69 -1.74 -0.10
C LEU A 154 5.53 -2.10 -1.57
N PHE A 155 6.20 -1.40 -2.50
CA PHE A 155 6.18 -1.78 -3.91
C PHE A 155 6.76 -3.18 -4.11
N PHE A 156 7.92 -3.49 -3.51
CA PHE A 156 8.53 -4.81 -3.63
C PHE A 156 7.70 -5.90 -2.97
N VAL A 157 7.27 -5.67 -1.72
CA VAL A 157 6.46 -6.65 -0.98
C VAL A 157 5.14 -6.92 -1.72
N SER A 158 4.45 -5.87 -2.16
CA SER A 158 3.13 -6.03 -2.77
C SER A 158 3.23 -6.58 -4.21
N SER A 159 4.08 -5.99 -5.04
CA SER A 159 4.17 -6.37 -6.45
C SER A 159 4.76 -7.77 -6.64
N ILE A 160 5.73 -8.18 -5.82
CA ILE A 160 6.36 -9.49 -5.96
C ILE A 160 5.58 -10.56 -5.19
N PHE A 161 5.33 -10.36 -3.89
CA PHE A 161 4.82 -11.45 -3.05
C PHE A 161 3.30 -11.57 -3.07
N THR A 162 2.57 -10.46 -2.99
CA THR A 162 1.09 -10.54 -2.90
C THR A 162 0.44 -10.59 -4.28
N ASP A 163 0.91 -9.81 -5.24
CA ASP A 163 0.31 -9.75 -6.58
C ASP A 163 1.01 -10.65 -7.59
N GLY A 164 2.32 -10.84 -7.48
CA GLY A 164 3.08 -11.72 -8.39
C GLY A 164 3.03 -13.20 -7.99
N VAL A 165 3.43 -13.54 -6.76
CA VAL A 165 3.57 -14.93 -6.31
C VAL A 165 2.21 -15.61 -6.07
N MET A 166 1.21 -14.90 -5.55
CA MET A 166 -0.14 -15.47 -5.38
C MET A 166 -0.80 -15.84 -6.71
N PHE A 167 -0.43 -15.18 -7.81
CA PHE A 167 -0.83 -15.56 -9.16
C PHE A 167 -0.30 -16.93 -9.58
N ILE A 168 0.94 -17.25 -9.19
CA ILE A 168 1.60 -18.51 -9.54
C ILE A 168 1.11 -19.65 -8.64
N VAL A 169 0.87 -19.38 -7.35
CA VAL A 169 0.56 -20.42 -6.36
C VAL A 169 -0.91 -20.83 -6.36
N ARG A 170 -1.87 -19.90 -6.60
CA ARG A 170 -3.28 -20.29 -6.73
C ARG A 170 -3.58 -20.82 -8.13
N LYS A 171 -3.49 -22.14 -8.32
CA LYS A 171 -4.00 -22.88 -9.50
C LYS A 171 -5.53 -22.79 -9.73
N GLN A 172 -6.26 -21.98 -8.96
CA GLN A 172 -7.73 -21.86 -9.04
C GLN A 172 -8.23 -21.18 -10.33
N TRP A 173 -7.32 -20.71 -11.19
CA TRP A 173 -7.60 -20.04 -12.46
C TRP A 173 -7.64 -20.97 -13.67
N LEU A 174 -7.29 -22.25 -13.50
CA LEU A 174 -7.50 -23.23 -14.56
C LEU A 174 -9.00 -23.51 -14.60
N PRO A 175 -9.66 -23.38 -15.77
CA PRO A 175 -10.97 -23.97 -15.93
C PRO A 175 -10.88 -25.41 -15.43
N SER A 176 -11.78 -25.83 -14.55
CA SER A 176 -12.06 -27.26 -14.44
C SER A 176 -12.26 -27.73 -15.87
N GLU A 177 -11.44 -28.68 -16.31
CA GLU A 177 -11.41 -29.20 -17.68
C GLU A 177 -12.81 -29.16 -18.28
N VAL A 178 -12.99 -28.41 -19.37
CA VAL A 178 -14.21 -28.47 -20.16
C VAL A 178 -14.37 -29.96 -20.51
N PRO A 179 -15.41 -30.67 -20.02
CA PRO A 179 -15.63 -32.02 -20.47
C PRO A 179 -15.90 -31.93 -21.97
N SER A 180 -15.07 -32.58 -22.77
CA SER A 180 -15.35 -32.76 -24.19
C SER A 180 -16.70 -33.46 -24.34
N ALA A 181 -17.70 -32.75 -24.87
CA ALA A 181 -18.96 -33.29 -25.35
C ALA A 181 -19.26 -32.67 -26.71
#